data_AF-A0A8B9BIT4-F1
#
_entry.id   AF-A0A8B9BIT4-F1
#
_cell.length_a   1.000
_cell.length_b   1.000
_cell.length_c   1.000
_cell.angle_alpha   90.00
_cell.angle_beta   90.00
_cell.angle_gamma   90.00
#
_symmetry.space_group_name_H-M   'P 1'
#
loop_
_entity.id
_entity.type
_entity.pdbx_description
1 polymer ?
#
loop_
_entity_poly.entity_id
_entity_poly.type
_entity_poly.pdbx_seq_one_letter_code
_entity_poly.pdbx_strand_id
1 'polypeptide(L)' 'FHGTFPGCLADEVVLKRRANTLVGCLLLLPHLAPAKLCFLVGYAETLLSHLYKCPVRLEVQIVPAKVVYKWL' A
#
# COMPACT_ATOMS: atom_id res chain seq x y z
N PHE A 1 -7.18 -0.71 -2.29
CA PHE A 1 -6.08 -1.34 -1.53
C PHE A 1 -6.53 -2.55 -0.71
N HIS A 2 -7.65 -2.50 0.04
CA HIS A 2 -8.16 -3.65 0.79
C HIS A 2 -8.41 -4.92 -0.05
N GLY A 3 -8.87 -4.79 -1.30
CA GLY A 3 -9.04 -5.94 -2.21
C GLY A 3 -7.72 -6.45 -2.79
N THR A 4 -6.78 -5.57 -3.13
CA THR A 4 -5.49 -5.93 -3.73
C THR A 4 -4.51 -6.55 -2.72
N PHE A 5 -4.60 -6.17 -1.44
CA PHE A 5 -3.76 -6.67 -0.36
C PHE A 5 -4.64 -7.30 0.75
N PRO A 6 -5.26 -8.47 0.49
CA PRO A 6 -6.18 -9.08 1.44
C PRO A 6 -5.43 -9.56 2.70
N GLY A 7 -5.89 -9.13 3.87
CA GLY A 7 -5.36 -9.57 5.18
C GLY A 7 -3.90 -9.16 5.47
N CYS A 8 -3.29 -8.34 4.61
CA CYS A 8 -1.92 -7.87 4.78
C CYS A 8 -1.85 -6.42 5.29
N LEU A 9 -2.92 -5.63 5.18
CA LEU A 9 -2.95 -4.25 5.68
C LEU A 9 -3.01 -4.23 7.21
N ALA A 10 -1.99 -3.63 7.84
CA ALA A 10 -1.93 -3.46 9.29
C ALA A 10 -2.84 -2.32 9.77
N ASP A 11 -2.98 -1.29 8.95
CA ASP A 11 -3.72 -0.06 9.25
C ASP A 11 -4.35 0.54 7.97
N GLU A 12 -5.07 1.65 8.12
CA GLU A 12 -5.64 2.40 7.00
C GLU A 12 -4.55 2.96 6.07
N VAL A 13 -4.91 3.15 4.80
CA VAL A 13 -3.99 3.64 3.78
C VAL A 13 -3.89 5.16 3.86
N VAL A 14 -2.67 5.68 3.95
CA VAL A 14 -2.43 7.12 3.93
C VAL A 14 -2.19 7.56 2.48
N LEU A 15 -3.13 8.36 1.96
CA LEU A 15 -3.01 8.94 0.62
C LEU A 15 -2.43 10.36 0.70
N LYS A 16 -1.36 10.59 -0.06
CA LYS A 16 -0.71 11.90 -0.21
C LYS A 16 -0.76 12.29 -1.68
N ARG A 17 -1.02 13.56 -1.95
CA ARG A 17 -0.93 14.14 -3.29
C ARG A 17 0.18 15.18 -3.32
N ARG A 18 1.16 15.01 -4.20
CA ARG A 18 2.26 15.96 -4.42
C ARG A 18 2.22 16.41 -5.87
N ALA A 19 1.69 17.60 -6.11
CA ALA A 19 1.40 18.09 -7.46
C ALA A 19 0.57 17.06 -8.26
N ASN A 20 1.08 16.59 -9.41
CA ASN A 20 0.42 15.57 -10.24
C ASN A 20 0.71 14.12 -9.79
N THR A 21 1.57 13.92 -8.78
CA THR A 21 1.88 12.57 -8.28
C THR A 21 0.94 12.18 -7.13
N LEU A 22 0.36 10.99 -7.23
CA LEU A 22 -0.34 10.35 -6.11
C LEU A 22 0.62 9.39 -5.41
N VAL A 23 0.77 9.55 -4.11
CA VAL A 23 1.62 8.70 -3.27
C VAL A 23 0.74 7.97 -2.26
N GLY A 24 0.66 6.64 -2.38
CA GLY A 24 -0.06 5.80 -1.42
C GLY A 24 0.93 5.16 -0.45
N CYS A 25 0.84 5.49 0.84
CA CYS A 25 1.65 4.87 1.88
C CYS A 25 0.86 3.72 2.52
N LEU A 26 1.42 2.51 2.46
CA LEU A 26 0.80 1.27 2.92
C LEU A 26 1.61 0.69 4.08
N LEU A 27 0.94 0.41 5.20
CA LEU A 27 1.50 -0.37 6.31
C LEU A 27 1.07 -1.82 6.15
N LEU A 28 2.04 -2.72 5.90
CA LEU A 28 1.79 -4.12 5.63
C LEU A 28 2.39 -5.05 6.69
N LEU A 29 1.70 -6.15 6.95
CA LEU A 29 2.15 -7.30 7.74
C LEU A 29 2.95 -8.26 6.84
N PRO A 30 3.98 -8.95 7.37
CA PRO A 30 4.82 -9.90 6.62
C PRO A 30 4.13 -11.25 6.35
N HIS A 31 2.84 -11.25 6.02
CA HIS A 31 2.09 -12.47 5.70
C HIS A 31 2.39 -13.02 4.30
N LEU A 32 2.91 -12.19 3.40
CA LEU A 32 3.12 -12.53 1.99
C LEU A 32 4.62 -12.55 1.66
N ALA A 33 5.01 -13.45 0.77
CA ALA A 33 6.39 -13.50 0.27
C ALA A 33 6.77 -12.19 -0.44
N PRO A 34 8.01 -11.69 -0.29
CA PRO A 34 8.43 -10.40 -0.81
C PRO A 34 8.28 -10.29 -2.33
N ALA A 35 8.52 -11.39 -3.06
CA ALA A 35 8.35 -11.43 -4.52
C ALA A 35 6.90 -11.12 -4.95
N LYS A 36 5.91 -11.67 -4.24
CA LYS A 36 4.48 -11.41 -4.51
C LYS A 36 4.11 -9.97 -4.15
N LEU A 37 4.68 -9.42 -3.09
CA LEU A 37 4.47 -8.01 -2.71
C LEU A 37 5.02 -7.06 -3.79
N CYS A 38 6.26 -7.27 -4.24
CA CYS A 38 6.84 -6.46 -5.32
C CYS A 38 6.00 -6.52 -6.61
N PHE A 39 5.48 -7.70 -6.95
CA PHE A 39 4.56 -7.86 -8.08
C PHE A 39 3.27 -7.05 -7.90
N LEU A 40 2.59 -7.19 -6.75
CA LEU A 40 1.34 -6.48 -6.48
C LEU A 40 1.54 -4.96 -6.42
N VAL A 41 2.68 -4.50 -5.91
CA VAL A 41 3.05 -3.07 -5.90
C VAL A 41 3.18 -2.55 -7.32
N GLY A 42 3.99 -3.19 -8.18
CA GLY A 42 4.16 -2.76 -9.57
C GLY A 42 2.86 -2.86 -10.38
N TYR A 43 2.08 -3.93 -10.17
CA TYR A 43 0.75 -4.08 -10.77
C TYR A 43 -0.18 -2.93 -10.39
N ALA A 44 -0.24 -2.57 -9.11
CA ALA A 44 -1.10 -1.50 -8.64
C ALA A 44 -0.62 -0.13 -9.13
N GLU A 45 0.68 0.16 -9.10
CA GLU A 45 1.23 1.43 -9.60
C GLU A 45 0.91 1.64 -11.09
N THR A 46 1.14 0.61 -11.91
CA THR A 46 0.89 0.68 -13.36
C THR A 46 -0.60 0.84 -13.66
N LEU A 47 -1.46 -0.01 -13.08
CA LEU A 47 -2.90 0.04 -13.29
C LEU A 47 -3.48 1.38 -12.85
N LEU A 48 -3.14 1.85 -11.64
CA LEU A 48 -3.65 3.12 -11.12
C LEU A 48 -3.14 4.31 -11.93
N SER A 49 -1.89 4.26 -12.41
CA SER A 49 -1.36 5.32 -13.29
C SER A 49 -2.13 5.42 -14.60
N HIS A 50 -2.48 4.27 -15.21
CA HIS A 50 -3.29 4.24 -16.43
C HIS A 50 -4.76 4.62 -16.20
N LEU A 51 -5.31 4.30 -15.03
CA LEU A 51 -6.70 4.61 -14.66
C LEU A 51 -6.87 6.11 -14.37
N TYR A 52 -6.01 6.67 -13.51
CA TYR A 52 -6.11 8.07 -13.06
C TYR A 52 -5.38 9.06 -13.97
N LYS A 53 -4.69 8.59 -15.01
CA LYS A 53 -3.91 9.41 -15.97
C LYS A 53 -2.85 10.29 -15.29
N CYS A 54 -2.37 9.86 -14.12
CA CYS A 54 -1.37 10.57 -13.34
C CYS A 54 -0.33 9.57 -12.80
N PRO A 55 0.93 9.98 -12.57
CA PRO A 55 1.93 9.10 -11.97
C PRO A 55 1.53 8.72 -10.54
N VAL A 56 1.42 7.41 -10.28
CA VAL A 56 1.12 6.85 -8.96
C VAL A 56 2.36 6.15 -8.42
N ARG A 57 2.71 6.43 -7.16
CA ARG A 57 3.80 5.78 -6.43
C ARG A 57 3.26 5.15 -5.15
N LEU A 58 3.66 3.92 -4.86
CA LEU A 58 3.29 3.21 -3.65
C LEU A 58 4.52 3.05 -2.74
N GLU A 59 4.40 3.57 -1.53
CA GLU A 59 5.40 3.43 -0.48
C GLU A 59 4.92 2.36 0.50
N VAL A 60 5.67 1.27 0.62
CA VAL A 60 5.32 0.16 1.50
C VAL A 60 6.26 0.13 2.68
N GLN A 61 5.69 0.08 3.88
CA GLN A 61 6.42 -0.16 5.12
C GLN A 61 5.92 -1.45 5.76
N ILE A 62 6.85 -2.36 6.06
CA ILE A 62 6.55 -3.64 6.69
C ILE A 62 6.62 -3.47 8.21
N VAL A 63 5.57 -3.90 8.91
CA VAL A 63 5.49 -3.87 10.38
C VAL A 63 5.28 -5.30 10.87
N PRO A 64 6.01 -5.76 11.90
CA PRO A 64 5.93 -7.15 12.37
C PRO A 64 4.55 -7.54 12.93
N ALA A 65 3.82 -6.59 13.52
CA ALA A 65 2.49 -6.80 14.08
C ALA A 65 1.65 -5.53 13.98
N LYS A 66 0.32 -5.65 14.12
CA LYS A 66 -0.58 -4.49 14.14
C LYS A 66 -0.24 -3.59 15.34
N VAL A 67 -0.04 -2.30 15.07
CA VAL A 67 0.31 -1.34 16.12
C VAL A 67 -0.93 -1.05 16.97
N VAL A 68 -0.87 -1.41 18.25
CA VAL A 68 -1.96 -1.14 19.20
C VAL A 68 -1.66 0.17 19.94
N TYR A 69 -2.53 1.15 19.81
CA TYR A 69 -2.39 2.43 20.51
C TYR A 69 -2.88 2.36 21.97
N LYS A 70 -4.03 1.73 22.21
CA LYS A 70 -4.65 1.60 23.54
C LYS A 70 -5.51 0.34 23.64
N TRP A 71 -5.64 -0.19 24.86
CA TRP A 71 -6.61 -1.23 25.23
C TRP A 71 -7.80 -0.54 25.89
N LEU A 72 -8.99 -0.69 25.30
CA LEU A 72 -10.24 -0.09 25.77
C LEU A 72 -10.94 -0.99 26.77
#